data_AF-A0A5K1FNU0-F1
#
_entry.id   AF-A0A5K1FNU0-F1
#
_cell.length_a   1.000
_cell.length_b   1.000
_cell.length_c   1.000
_cell.angle_alpha   90.00
_cell.angle_beta   90.00
_cell.angle_gamma   90.00
#
_symmetry.space_group_name_H-M   'P 1'
#
loop_
_entity.id
_entity.type
_entity.pdbx_description
1 polymer ?
#
loop_
_entity_poly.entity_id
_entity_poly.type
_entity_poly.pdbx_seq_one_letter_code
_entity_poly.pdbx_strand_id
1 'polypeptide(L)'
;SRPVTAGIRAQILLNLEKRSESRCRASRRLAAVEEDAMASQYNLRCAKGKEPARPEELSPAHDQGNLEETVNRLVADVATHEEALGFAAKTFEGFKEEMKLMREQMAESVAMNRSLSDLVKTLQDEVAGLRASNQRLLRTNSASSSQERTSRVDIQRPAKYSGSRDVRAIDNFLFQVDYYLDLQNVVEEDLKIKTATMLLEGD
;
A
#
# COMPACT_ATOMS: atom_id res chain seq x y z
N SER A 1 -7.01 25.58 -1.55
CA SER A 1 -7.23 24.23 -0.97
C SER A 1 -6.27 23.20 -1.54
N ARG A 2 -5.11 22.99 -0.90
CA ARG A 2 -4.24 21.79 -1.09
C ARG A 2 -3.43 21.50 0.19
N PRO A 3 -3.97 20.79 1.20
CA PRO A 3 -3.13 20.23 2.27
C PRO A 3 -3.26 18.72 2.48
N VAL A 4 -4.32 18.07 2.00
CA VAL A 4 -4.65 16.68 2.37
C VAL A 4 -3.71 15.64 1.74
N THR A 5 -3.24 15.90 0.51
CA THR A 5 -2.43 14.94 -0.26
C THR A 5 -1.00 14.80 0.27
N ALA A 6 -0.47 15.84 0.93
CA ALA A 6 0.88 15.82 1.49
C ALA A 6 0.97 14.95 2.76
N GLY A 7 -0.05 15.01 3.63
CA GLY A 7 -0.11 14.21 4.86
C GLY A 7 -0.19 12.71 4.61
N ILE A 8 -1.00 12.30 3.62
CA ILE A 8 -1.13 10.88 3.23
C ILE A 8 0.19 10.34 2.66
N ARG A 9 0.90 11.14 1.86
CA ARG A 9 2.20 10.76 1.30
C ARG A 9 3.27 10.58 2.38
N ALA A 10 3.32 11.49 3.35
CA ALA A 10 4.26 11.42 4.47
C ALA A 10 4.02 10.17 5.34
N GLN A 11 2.76 9.84 5.62
CA GLN A 11 2.41 8.67 6.43
C GLN A 11 2.79 7.35 5.74
N ILE A 12 2.62 7.25 4.43
CA ILE A 12 3.00 6.06 3.64
C ILE A 12 4.52 5.85 3.68
N LEU A 13 5.31 6.92 3.49
CA LEU A 13 6.77 6.83 3.54
C LEU A 13 7.27 6.41 4.93
N LEU A 14 6.70 6.98 5.99
CA LEU A 14 7.06 6.65 7.37
C LEU A 14 6.75 5.18 7.72
N ASN A 15 5.64 4.65 7.20
CA ASN A 15 5.26 3.24 7.40
C ASN A 15 6.17 2.28 6.61
N LEU A 16 6.58 2.66 5.40
CA LEU A 16 7.54 1.90 4.60
C LEU A 16 8.92 1.83 5.27
N GLU A 17 9.38 2.93 5.83
CA GLU A 17 10.65 3.02 6.56
C GLU A 17 10.64 2.11 7.80
N LYS A 18 9.61 2.23 8.66
CA LYS A 18 9.43 1.36 9.83
C LYS A 18 9.38 -0.13 9.46
N ARG A 19 8.75 -0.48 8.33
CA ARG A 19 8.68 -1.85 7.81
C ARG A 19 10.02 -2.33 7.24
N SER A 20 10.86 -1.44 6.73
CA SER A 20 12.21 -1.77 6.25
C SER A 20 13.15 -2.03 7.43
N GLU A 21 13.07 -1.21 8.48
CA GLU A 21 13.86 -1.39 9.70
C GLU A 21 13.47 -2.65 10.47
N SER A 22 12.17 -2.96 10.58
CA SER A 22 11.72 -4.16 11.27
C SER A 22 12.22 -5.43 10.57
N ARG A 23 12.18 -5.46 9.23
CA ARG A 23 12.76 -6.54 8.43
C ARG A 23 14.27 -6.65 8.64
N CYS A 24 14.99 -5.53 8.65
CA CYS A 24 16.43 -5.51 8.87
C CYS A 24 16.83 -6.00 10.29
N ARG A 25 16.00 -5.69 11.31
CA ARG A 25 16.17 -6.24 12.68
C ARG A 25 15.88 -7.73 12.73
N ALA A 26 14.83 -8.20 12.06
CA ALA A 26 14.49 -9.62 12.01
C ALA A 26 15.57 -10.45 11.30
N SER A 27 16.07 -9.99 10.15
CA SER A 27 17.16 -10.67 9.41
C SER A 27 18.45 -10.78 10.24
N ARG A 28 18.81 -9.73 11.01
CA ARG A 28 19.98 -9.79 11.91
C ARG A 28 19.81 -10.80 13.04
N ARG A 29 18.60 -10.92 13.60
CA ARG A 29 18.31 -11.91 14.65
C ARG A 29 18.34 -13.34 14.10
N LEU A 30 17.84 -13.54 12.88
CA LEU A 30 17.89 -14.84 12.22
C LEU A 30 19.34 -15.29 11.98
N ALA A 31 20.20 -14.39 11.49
CA ALA A 31 21.62 -14.68 11.27
C ALA A 31 22.37 -15.04 12.57
N ALA A 32 22.07 -14.36 13.68
CA ALA A 32 22.67 -14.66 14.98
C ALA A 32 22.25 -16.04 15.51
N VAL A 33 20.98 -16.42 15.29
CA VAL A 33 20.48 -17.76 15.67
C VAL A 33 21.13 -18.86 14.82
N GLU A 34 21.36 -18.60 13.53
CA GLU A 34 22.04 -19.53 12.62
C GLU A 34 23.52 -19.73 13.01
N GLU A 35 24.20 -18.67 13.45
CA GLU A 35 25.58 -18.70 13.94
C GLU A 35 25.69 -19.52 15.26
N ASP A 36 24.80 -19.29 16.22
CA ASP A 36 24.75 -20.04 17.48
C ASP A 36 24.40 -21.53 17.27
N ALA A 37 23.52 -21.82 16.30
CA ALA A 37 23.18 -23.20 15.93
C ALA A 37 24.36 -23.93 15.30
N MET A 38 25.12 -23.27 14.42
CA MET A 38 26.34 -23.83 13.82
C MET A 38 27.44 -24.05 14.87
N ALA A 39 27.63 -23.11 15.80
CA ALA A 39 28.59 -23.26 16.90
C ALA A 39 28.22 -24.45 17.82
N SER A 40 26.94 -24.61 18.16
CA SER A 40 26.45 -25.71 18.98
C SER A 40 26.59 -27.07 18.29
N GLN A 41 26.35 -27.14 16.98
CA GLN A 41 26.51 -28.38 16.21
C GLN A 41 27.97 -28.81 16.10
N TYR A 42 28.91 -27.86 15.99
CA TYR A 42 30.34 -28.13 16.02
C TYR A 42 30.78 -28.72 17.37
N ASN A 43 30.35 -28.11 18.47
CA ASN A 43 30.66 -28.57 19.83
C ASN A 43 30.12 -29.99 20.11
N LEU A 44 28.91 -30.30 19.62
CA LEU A 44 28.32 -31.64 19.75
C LEU A 44 29.09 -32.71 18.96
N ARG A 45 29.64 -32.36 17.79
CA ARG A 45 30.42 -33.28 16.94
C ARG A 45 31.79 -33.58 17.54
N CYS A 46 32.42 -32.62 18.21
CA CYS A 46 33.66 -32.83 18.96
C CYS A 46 33.46 -33.72 20.20
N ALA A 47 32.28 -33.70 20.83
CA ALA A 47 31.97 -34.54 22.00
C ALA A 47 31.72 -36.03 21.65
N LYS A 48 31.25 -36.35 20.43
CA LYS A 48 30.95 -37.72 19.98
C LYS A 48 32.18 -38.57 19.57
N GLY A 49 33.40 -38.03 19.67
CA GLY A 49 34.64 -38.71 19.27
C GLY A 49 35.31 -39.59 20.32
N LYS A 50 34.71 -39.83 21.50
CA LYS A 50 35.28 -40.69 22.54
C LYS A 50 34.31 -41.79 22.95
N GLU A 51 34.45 -42.95 22.32
CA GLU A 51 33.80 -44.20 22.70
C GLU A 51 34.58 -44.83 23.88
N PRO A 52 33.98 -45.08 25.06
CA PRO A 52 34.61 -45.86 26.11
C PRO A 52 34.41 -47.35 25.84
N ALA A 53 35.50 -48.13 25.92
CA ALA A 53 35.49 -49.58 25.75
C ALA A 53 34.58 -50.29 26.78
N ARG A 54 33.93 -51.38 26.33
CA ARG A 54 33.10 -52.30 27.12
C ARG A 54 33.81 -52.84 28.37
N PRO A 55 33.13 -53.00 29.53
CA PRO A 55 33.64 -53.79 30.64
C PRO A 55 33.17 -55.25 30.56
N GLU A 56 34.11 -56.17 30.72
CA GLU A 56 33.94 -57.62 30.92
C GLU A 56 33.50 -57.89 32.38
N GLU A 57 32.49 -58.75 32.55
CA GLU A 57 31.90 -59.13 33.85
C GLU A 57 32.83 -60.00 34.70
N LEU A 58 33.02 -59.67 35.99
CA LEU A 58 33.56 -60.57 37.01
C LEU A 58 32.99 -60.26 38.43
N SER A 59 32.08 -61.13 38.89
CA SER A 59 31.77 -61.61 40.27
C SER A 59 31.45 -60.66 41.45
N PRO A 60 30.65 -61.13 42.45
CA PRO A 60 29.93 -60.29 43.40
C PRO A 60 30.57 -60.26 44.79
N ALA A 61 31.18 -59.13 45.18
CA ALA A 61 31.54 -58.86 46.57
C ALA A 61 31.87 -57.38 46.80
N HIS A 62 30.87 -56.50 46.99
CA HIS A 62 30.97 -55.25 47.78
C HIS A 62 29.66 -54.44 47.68
N ASP A 63 28.70 -54.68 48.58
CA ASP A 63 27.41 -53.97 48.55
C ASP A 63 27.36 -52.65 49.36
N GLN A 64 28.51 -52.15 49.85
CA GLN A 64 28.54 -50.90 50.64
C GLN A 64 29.29 -49.74 49.97
N GLY A 65 30.24 -49.99 49.07
CA GLY A 65 30.86 -48.95 48.21
C GLY A 65 29.97 -48.53 47.02
N ASN A 66 28.99 -49.36 46.66
CA ASN A 66 28.04 -49.13 45.57
C ASN A 66 26.99 -48.06 45.92
N LEU A 67 26.59 -47.96 47.20
CA LEU A 67 25.50 -47.05 47.60
C LEU A 67 25.93 -45.59 47.58
N GLU A 68 27.14 -45.28 48.06
CA GLU A 68 27.64 -43.90 48.06
C GLU A 68 27.90 -43.39 46.63
N GLU A 69 28.46 -44.23 45.76
CA GLU A 69 28.67 -43.92 44.34
C GLU A 69 27.34 -43.73 43.59
N THR A 70 26.35 -44.59 43.84
CA THR A 70 25.01 -44.47 43.23
C THR A 70 24.28 -43.21 43.71
N VAL A 71 24.40 -42.84 45.00
CA VAL A 71 23.84 -41.60 45.54
C VAL A 71 24.52 -40.37 44.93
N ASN A 72 25.84 -40.36 44.83
CA ASN A 72 26.58 -39.24 44.23
C ASN A 72 26.24 -39.07 42.74
N ARG A 73 26.08 -40.17 42.01
CA ARG A 73 25.60 -40.13 40.61
C ARG A 73 24.19 -39.60 40.51
N LEU A 74 23.27 -40.06 41.38
CA LEU A 74 21.89 -39.56 41.40
C LEU A 74 21.84 -38.06 41.72
N VAL A 75 22.66 -37.57 42.64
CA VAL A 75 22.76 -36.14 42.96
C VAL A 75 23.24 -35.34 41.75
N ALA A 76 24.24 -35.81 41.02
CA ALA A 76 24.72 -35.17 39.80
C ALA A 76 23.66 -35.17 38.68
N ASP A 77 22.94 -36.29 38.51
CA ASP A 77 21.86 -36.41 37.52
C ASP A 77 20.70 -35.46 37.85
N VAL A 78 20.30 -35.37 39.13
CA VAL A 78 19.24 -34.45 39.59
C VAL A 78 19.64 -33.00 39.33
N ALA A 79 20.87 -32.61 39.65
CA ALA A 79 21.36 -31.25 39.38
C ALA A 79 21.35 -30.94 37.88
N THR A 80 21.81 -31.88 37.05
CA THR A 80 21.78 -31.73 35.58
C THR A 80 20.36 -31.60 35.05
N HIS A 81 19.42 -32.38 35.60
CA HIS A 81 18.02 -32.32 35.20
C HIS A 81 17.33 -31.02 35.63
N GLU A 82 17.64 -30.49 36.80
CA GLU A 82 17.13 -29.22 37.30
C GLU A 82 17.55 -28.06 36.37
N GLU A 83 18.82 -28.02 35.96
CA GLU A 83 19.31 -27.04 35.00
C GLU A 83 18.60 -27.17 33.64
N ALA A 84 18.44 -28.40 33.15
CA ALA A 84 17.74 -28.66 31.88
C ALA A 84 16.27 -28.24 31.94
N LEU A 85 15.57 -28.50 33.05
CA LEU A 85 14.18 -28.07 33.25
C LEU A 85 14.09 -26.54 33.35
N GLY A 86 15.04 -25.88 34.02
CA GLY A 86 15.12 -24.43 34.07
C GLY A 86 15.33 -23.78 32.70
N PHE A 87 16.19 -24.39 31.86
CA PHE A 87 16.39 -23.96 30.48
C PHE A 87 15.14 -24.17 29.62
N ALA A 88 14.49 -25.33 29.74
CA ALA A 88 13.26 -25.63 29.01
C ALA A 88 12.14 -24.66 29.39
N ALA A 89 11.96 -24.36 30.69
CA ALA A 89 10.96 -23.42 31.17
C ALA A 89 11.16 -22.01 30.60
N LYS A 90 12.41 -21.52 30.59
CA LYS A 90 12.75 -20.22 29.97
C LYS A 90 12.45 -20.20 28.48
N THR A 91 12.74 -21.28 27.78
CA THR A 91 12.49 -21.41 26.33
C THR A 91 11.00 -21.41 26.03
N PHE A 92 10.20 -22.17 26.79
CA PHE A 92 8.75 -22.20 26.62
C PHE A 92 8.09 -20.85 26.94
N GLU A 93 8.54 -20.14 27.96
CA GLU A 93 8.03 -18.80 28.25
C GLU A 93 8.34 -17.83 27.11
N GLY A 94 9.55 -17.89 26.52
CA GLY A 94 9.90 -17.12 25.34
C GLY A 94 8.98 -17.39 24.15
N PHE A 95 8.73 -18.67 23.84
CA PHE A 95 7.82 -19.07 22.76
C PHE A 95 6.38 -18.62 23.01
N LYS A 96 5.92 -18.70 24.26
CA LYS A 96 4.58 -18.25 24.66
C LYS A 96 4.38 -16.75 24.43
N GLU A 97 5.35 -15.92 24.81
CA GLU A 97 5.28 -14.48 24.57
C GLU A 97 5.37 -14.15 23.07
N GLU A 98 6.15 -14.90 22.29
CA GLU A 98 6.20 -14.74 20.83
C GLU A 98 4.87 -15.10 20.16
N MET A 99 4.24 -16.21 20.57
CA MET A 99 2.91 -16.62 20.11
C MET A 99 1.84 -15.57 20.44
N LYS A 100 1.93 -14.98 21.64
CA LYS A 100 1.03 -13.89 22.05
C LYS A 100 1.23 -12.65 21.17
N LEU A 101 2.47 -12.24 20.93
CA LEU A 101 2.79 -11.12 20.06
C LEU A 101 2.28 -11.35 18.63
N MET A 102 2.48 -12.54 18.08
CA MET A 102 2.01 -12.88 16.74
C MET A 102 0.48 -12.81 16.63
N ARG A 103 -0.23 -13.26 17.67
CA ARG A 103 -1.70 -13.16 17.76
C ARG A 103 -2.17 -11.70 17.81
N GLU A 104 -1.50 -10.86 18.59
CA GLU A 104 -1.80 -9.43 18.67
C GLU A 104 -1.59 -8.74 17.32
N GLN A 105 -0.46 -9.01 16.65
CA GLN A 105 -0.18 -8.49 15.31
C GLN A 105 -1.21 -8.96 14.27
N MET A 106 -1.67 -10.21 14.35
CA MET A 106 -2.74 -10.72 13.49
C MET A 106 -4.05 -9.96 13.73
N ALA A 107 -4.40 -9.74 15.01
CA ALA A 107 -5.61 -8.99 15.36
C ALA A 107 -5.57 -7.54 14.86
N GLU A 108 -4.42 -6.86 15.01
CA GLU A 108 -4.21 -5.51 14.46
C GLU A 108 -4.32 -5.48 12.94
N SER A 109 -3.71 -6.46 12.25
CA SER A 109 -3.80 -6.58 10.79
C SER A 109 -5.24 -6.80 10.32
N VAL A 110 -6.00 -7.64 11.02
CA VAL A 110 -7.42 -7.88 10.72
C VAL A 110 -8.25 -6.60 10.97
N ALA A 111 -7.99 -5.89 12.05
CA ALA A 111 -8.66 -4.62 12.34
C ALA A 111 -8.37 -3.56 11.25
N MET A 112 -7.10 -3.44 10.82
CA MET A 112 -6.71 -2.54 9.75
C MET A 112 -7.38 -2.89 8.41
N ASN A 113 -7.42 -4.17 8.05
CA ASN A 113 -8.11 -4.63 6.85
C ASN A 113 -9.61 -4.31 6.89
N ARG A 114 -10.24 -4.44 8.07
CA ARG A 114 -11.64 -4.06 8.26
C ARG A 114 -11.84 -2.56 8.03
N SER A 115 -11.02 -1.71 8.64
CA SER A 115 -11.08 -0.26 8.42
C SER A 115 -10.85 0.14 6.96
N LEU A 116 -9.94 -0.54 6.25
CA LEU A 116 -9.72 -0.32 4.83
C LEU A 116 -10.95 -0.72 4.01
N SER A 117 -11.57 -1.86 4.33
CA SER A 117 -12.79 -2.32 3.68
C SER A 117 -13.96 -1.33 3.89
N ASP A 118 -14.09 -0.78 5.10
CA ASP A 118 -15.12 0.22 5.42
C ASP A 118 -14.89 1.51 4.61
N LEU A 119 -13.64 1.98 4.51
CA LEU A 119 -13.30 3.14 3.69
C LEU A 119 -13.60 2.92 2.21
N VAL A 120 -13.25 1.74 1.67
CA VAL A 120 -13.57 1.39 0.27
C VAL A 120 -15.08 1.42 0.05
N LYS A 121 -15.88 0.92 0.99
CA LYS A 121 -17.33 0.96 0.91
C LYS A 121 -17.86 2.40 0.92
N THR A 122 -17.37 3.25 1.81
CA THR A 122 -17.73 4.68 1.84
C THR A 122 -17.43 5.36 0.50
N LEU A 123 -16.25 5.11 -0.08
CA LEU A 123 -15.90 5.67 -1.38
C LEU A 123 -16.80 5.15 -2.52
N GLN A 124 -17.18 3.86 -2.48
CA GLN A 124 -18.13 3.30 -3.44
C GLN A 124 -19.51 3.97 -3.34
N ASP A 125 -19.99 4.23 -2.11
CA ASP A 125 -21.25 4.91 -1.86
C ASP A 125 -21.21 6.38 -2.34
N GLU A 126 -20.11 7.09 -2.09
CA GLU A 126 -19.90 8.46 -2.59
C GLU A 126 -19.87 8.50 -4.13
N VAL A 127 -19.16 7.57 -4.77
CA VAL A 127 -19.12 7.46 -6.23
C VAL A 127 -20.52 7.17 -6.80
N ALA A 128 -21.29 6.30 -6.16
CA ALA A 128 -22.67 6.04 -6.56
C ALA A 128 -23.55 7.30 -6.41
N GLY A 129 -23.41 8.03 -5.30
CA GLY A 129 -24.10 9.30 -5.06
C GLY A 129 -23.76 10.38 -6.10
N LEU A 130 -22.47 10.55 -6.41
CA LEU A 130 -22.01 11.48 -7.44
C LEU A 130 -22.53 11.10 -8.83
N ARG A 131 -22.52 9.81 -9.19
CA ARG A 131 -23.07 9.33 -10.46
C ARG A 131 -24.57 9.64 -10.57
N ALA A 132 -25.34 9.38 -9.51
CA ALA A 132 -26.77 9.70 -9.48
C ALA A 132 -27.03 11.21 -9.58
N SER A 133 -26.24 12.03 -8.89
CA SER A 133 -26.31 13.49 -8.96
C SER A 133 -26.02 14.00 -10.38
N ASN A 134 -24.94 13.53 -11.00
CA ASN A 134 -24.59 13.90 -12.37
C ASN A 134 -25.66 13.47 -13.38
N GLN A 135 -26.24 12.28 -13.22
CA GLN A 135 -27.32 11.83 -14.10
C GLN A 135 -28.59 12.70 -13.94
N ARG A 136 -28.90 13.13 -12.71
CA ARG A 136 -29.99 14.07 -12.46
C ARG A 136 -29.72 15.42 -13.11
N LEU A 137 -28.51 15.97 -12.98
CA LEU A 137 -28.11 17.22 -13.60
C LEU A 137 -28.21 17.17 -15.13
N LEU A 138 -27.73 16.08 -15.74
CA LEU A 138 -27.87 15.88 -17.18
C LEU A 138 -29.35 15.86 -17.61
N ARG A 139 -30.22 15.19 -16.85
CA ARG A 139 -31.67 15.18 -17.13
C ARG A 139 -32.30 16.56 -16.97
N THR A 140 -31.95 17.34 -15.95
CA THR A 140 -32.49 18.70 -15.77
C THR A 140 -31.99 19.67 -16.84
N ASN A 141 -30.77 19.49 -17.34
CA ASN A 141 -30.22 20.28 -18.43
C ASN A 141 -30.86 19.90 -19.77
N SER A 142 -31.12 18.60 -20.02
CA SER A 142 -31.87 18.16 -21.20
C SER A 142 -33.36 18.53 -21.14
N ALA A 143 -33.98 18.57 -19.95
CA ALA A 143 -35.35 19.07 -19.80
C ALA A 143 -35.41 20.61 -19.91
N SER A 144 -34.41 21.31 -19.39
CA SER A 144 -34.25 22.76 -19.57
C SER A 144 -33.87 23.16 -20.98
N SER A 145 -33.32 22.27 -21.83
CA SER A 145 -33.12 22.60 -23.24
C SER A 145 -34.43 22.77 -24.03
N SER A 146 -35.58 22.47 -23.41
CA SER A 146 -36.92 22.80 -23.95
C SER A 146 -37.42 24.16 -23.46
N GLN A 147 -36.85 24.71 -22.38
CA GLN A 147 -37.32 25.92 -21.70
C GLN A 147 -36.27 27.04 -21.57
N GLU A 148 -35.00 26.79 -21.89
CA GLU A 148 -34.05 27.80 -22.32
C GLU A 148 -34.37 28.16 -23.77
N ARG A 149 -35.52 28.81 -23.94
CA ARG A 149 -35.53 30.06 -24.68
C ARG A 149 -34.79 31.10 -23.84
N THR A 150 -33.54 30.84 -23.47
CA THR A 150 -32.59 31.94 -23.46
C THR A 150 -32.67 32.46 -24.88
N SER A 151 -32.85 33.76 -25.00
CA SER A 151 -32.65 34.46 -26.25
C SER A 151 -31.30 34.00 -26.80
N ARG A 152 -31.28 32.93 -27.61
CA ARG A 152 -30.28 32.76 -28.65
C ARG A 152 -30.54 33.99 -29.49
N VAL A 153 -29.82 35.06 -29.16
CA VAL A 153 -29.68 36.22 -30.04
C VAL A 153 -29.46 35.59 -31.38
N ASP A 154 -30.39 35.81 -32.31
CA ASP A 154 -30.29 35.22 -33.62
C ASP A 154 -29.01 35.82 -34.20
N ILE A 155 -27.90 35.08 -34.11
CA ILE A 155 -26.58 35.62 -34.40
C ILE A 155 -26.57 35.75 -35.91
N GLN A 156 -26.87 36.95 -36.39
CA GLN A 156 -26.90 37.24 -37.81
C GLN A 156 -25.51 36.93 -38.37
N ARG A 157 -25.49 36.00 -39.32
CA ARG A 157 -24.26 35.63 -40.02
C ARG A 157 -23.70 36.88 -40.72
N PRO A 158 -22.41 37.20 -40.57
CA PRO A 158 -21.79 38.32 -41.27
C PRO A 158 -22.01 38.22 -42.77
N ALA A 159 -22.19 39.37 -43.41
CA ALA A 159 -22.22 39.44 -44.87
C ALA A 159 -20.88 38.96 -45.45
N LYS A 160 -20.92 38.45 -46.69
CA LYS A 160 -19.68 38.09 -47.37
C LYS A 160 -18.84 39.33 -47.65
N TYR A 161 -17.53 39.18 -47.54
CA TYR A 161 -16.59 40.22 -47.87
C TYR A 161 -16.51 40.40 -49.39
N SER A 162 -16.79 41.63 -49.84
CA SER A 162 -16.88 41.97 -51.27
C SER A 162 -15.56 42.29 -51.96
N GLY A 163 -14.41 42.04 -51.30
CA GLY A 163 -13.11 42.37 -51.87
C GLY A 163 -12.78 43.87 -51.89
N SER A 164 -13.47 44.70 -51.08
CA SER A 164 -13.19 46.13 -50.94
C SER A 164 -11.71 46.39 -50.61
N ARG A 165 -11.18 47.57 -50.99
CA ARG A 165 -9.84 48.02 -50.56
C ARG A 165 -9.90 49.11 -49.48
N ASP A 166 -11.10 49.44 -49.00
CA ASP A 166 -11.27 50.37 -47.88
C ASP A 166 -10.89 49.69 -46.56
N VAL A 167 -9.90 50.26 -45.87
CA VAL A 167 -9.41 49.78 -44.56
C VAL A 167 -10.56 49.67 -43.56
N ARG A 168 -11.52 50.60 -43.57
CA ARG A 168 -12.67 50.54 -42.65
C ARG A 168 -13.61 49.37 -42.95
N ALA A 169 -13.75 49.01 -44.22
CA ALA A 169 -14.56 47.86 -44.62
C ALA A 169 -13.89 46.54 -44.22
N ILE A 170 -12.56 46.47 -44.32
CA ILE A 170 -11.74 45.34 -43.88
C ILE A 170 -11.86 45.16 -42.36
N ASP A 171 -11.62 46.22 -41.59
CA ASP A 171 -11.65 46.16 -40.13
C ASP A 171 -13.04 45.77 -39.59
N ASN A 172 -14.09 46.36 -40.17
CA ASN A 172 -15.47 46.04 -39.78
C ASN A 172 -15.84 44.58 -40.10
N PHE A 173 -15.38 44.05 -41.24
CA PHE A 173 -15.59 42.65 -41.59
C PHE A 173 -14.86 41.72 -40.61
N LEU A 174 -13.56 41.96 -40.35
CA LEU A 174 -12.78 41.14 -39.41
C LEU A 174 -13.41 41.13 -38.01
N PHE A 175 -13.84 42.30 -37.54
CA PHE A 175 -14.53 42.42 -36.25
C PHE A 175 -15.84 41.60 -36.21
N GLN A 176 -16.65 41.65 -37.26
CA GLN A 176 -17.90 40.89 -37.34
C GLN A 176 -17.67 39.37 -37.40
N VAL A 177 -16.62 38.92 -38.09
CA VAL A 177 -16.27 37.49 -38.18
C VAL A 177 -15.78 36.98 -36.83
N ASP A 178 -14.89 37.71 -36.16
CA ASP A 178 -14.33 37.32 -34.86
C ASP A 178 -15.45 37.24 -33.81
N TYR A 179 -16.29 38.28 -33.75
CA TYR A 179 -17.45 38.33 -32.87
C TYR A 179 -18.45 37.18 -33.15
N TYR A 180 -18.69 36.84 -34.42
CA TYR A 180 -19.55 35.72 -34.80
C TYR A 180 -18.99 34.36 -34.36
N LEU A 181 -17.68 34.15 -34.52
CA LEU A 181 -17.01 32.89 -34.14
C LEU A 181 -16.98 32.70 -32.62
N ASP A 182 -16.75 33.78 -31.87
CA ASP A 182 -16.75 33.77 -30.41
C ASP A 182 -18.15 33.47 -29.86
N LEU A 183 -19.20 34.07 -30.43
CA LEU A 183 -20.59 33.79 -30.03
C LEU A 183 -21.05 32.37 -30.40
N GLN A 184 -20.52 31.79 -31.47
CA GLN A 184 -20.77 30.39 -31.85
C GLN A 184 -19.97 29.39 -31.00
N ASN A 185 -19.09 29.87 -30.10
CA ASN A 185 -18.18 29.05 -29.30
C ASN A 185 -17.33 28.10 -30.16
N VAL A 186 -16.91 28.55 -31.34
CA VAL A 186 -16.02 27.78 -32.22
C VAL A 186 -14.61 27.89 -31.66
N VAL A 187 -14.13 26.84 -30.99
CA VAL A 187 -12.79 26.82 -30.37
C VAL A 187 -11.73 26.26 -31.32
N GLU A 188 -12.10 25.35 -32.22
CA GLU A 188 -11.18 24.70 -33.15
C GLU A 188 -10.73 25.64 -34.28
N GLU A 189 -9.42 25.79 -34.44
CA GLU A 189 -8.81 26.71 -35.39
C GLU A 189 -9.12 26.35 -36.85
N ASP A 190 -9.08 25.07 -37.20
CA ASP A 190 -9.45 24.59 -38.54
C ASP A 190 -10.90 24.96 -38.92
N LEU A 191 -11.81 24.93 -37.94
CA LEU A 191 -13.21 25.30 -38.12
C LEU A 191 -13.41 26.82 -38.21
N LYS A 192 -12.62 27.60 -37.45
CA LYS A 192 -12.55 29.06 -37.60
C LYS A 192 -12.10 29.45 -39.00
N ILE A 193 -11.00 28.87 -39.48
CA ILE A 193 -10.44 29.14 -40.81
C ILE A 193 -11.45 28.78 -41.91
N LYS A 194 -12.06 27.58 -41.85
CA LYS A 194 -13.07 27.15 -42.81
C LYS A 194 -14.28 28.08 -42.86
N THR A 195 -14.78 28.49 -41.70
CA THR A 195 -15.93 29.40 -41.58
C THR A 195 -15.60 30.80 -42.12
N ALA A 196 -14.45 31.36 -41.76
CA ALA A 196 -13.98 32.65 -42.26
C ALA A 196 -13.80 32.63 -43.79
N THR A 197 -13.26 31.53 -44.32
CA THR A 197 -13.07 31.35 -45.77
C THR A 197 -14.40 31.33 -46.52
N MET A 198 -15.45 30.73 -45.94
CA MET A 198 -16.81 30.75 -46.52
C MET A 198 -17.48 32.13 -46.52
N LEU A 199 -16.94 33.08 -45.76
CA LEU A 199 -17.40 34.47 -45.67
C LEU A 199 -16.64 35.41 -46.60
N LEU A 200 -15.71 34.90 -47.40
CA LEU A 200 -15.13 35.63 -48.52
C LEU A 200 -16.00 35.38 -49.77
N GLU A 201 -16.19 36.40 -50.62
CA GLU A 201 -16.65 36.13 -51.99
C GLU A 201 -15.57 35.34 -52.73
N GLY A 202 -16.01 34.33 -53.49
CA GLY A 202 -15.12 33.57 -54.35
C GLY A 202 -14.91 34.36 -55.64
N ASP A 203 -13.65 34.67 -55.95
CA ASP A 203 -13.23 34.98 -57.31
C ASP A 203 -13.18 33.69 -58.16
#